data_AF-A0AAW4INT9-F1
#
_entry.id   AF-A0AAW4INT9-F1
#
_cell.length_a   1.000
_cell.length_b   1.000
_cell.length_c   1.000
_cell.angle_alpha   90.00
_cell.angle_beta   90.00
_cell.angle_gamma   90.00
#
_symmetry.space_group_name_H-M   'P 1'
#
loop_
_entity.id
_entity.type
_entity.pdbx_description
1 polymer ?
#
loop_
_entity_poly.entity_id
_entity_poly.type
_entity_poly.pdbx_seq_one_letter_code
_entity_poly.pdbx_strand_id
1 'polypeptide(L)'
;MTHTKKSLYRQIYQPMLALMLGASSITTHAVIISDDSERRIQVRHGSSTANAYVNNSDSNHSPGVTMLSGANAVSGDSMQSLIAQKQRDFESSLSIQENKRVNIKQRPPSYTSPNNRYNTARNTYNNAYRDFSSMDFHAWLNSNSYRARQVADYQRYLSARVGAQNVPPLSQLLTTARSWSKCGYEPYQLPPQELWANIVPTLRLYSELKHQGVLPATSEIRSVYRSPGLNECAGGAASSKHMNASAIDIWVPEYQDDLWRLSTMQDGLCQFWHYQGEAHNFGLGLYATGAIHLDTDGYRKWGFNHASSSSSCRY
;
A
#
# COMPACT_ATOMS: atom_id res chain seq x y z
N MET A 1 63.84 30.26 5.67
CA MET A 1 65.19 29.70 5.44
C MET A 1 65.79 29.49 6.81
N THR A 2 66.11 28.32 7.34
CA THR A 2 66.56 27.04 6.78
C THR A 2 66.06 25.87 7.64
N HIS A 3 65.91 24.71 6.99
CA HIS A 3 65.51 23.43 7.55
C HIS A 3 66.56 22.81 8.46
N THR A 4 66.14 22.11 9.52
CA THR A 4 66.84 20.87 9.92
C THR A 4 65.86 19.86 10.52
N LYS A 5 65.75 18.71 9.83
CA LYS A 5 64.98 17.53 10.21
C LYS A 5 65.73 16.74 11.30
N LYS A 6 65.03 16.21 12.30
CA LYS A 6 65.48 15.05 13.07
C LYS A 6 64.43 13.94 12.98
N SER A 7 64.88 12.82 12.43
CA SER A 7 64.15 11.57 12.23
C SER A 7 64.06 10.82 13.56
N LEU A 8 62.84 10.46 13.99
CA LEU A 8 62.61 9.55 15.10
C LEU A 8 62.38 8.14 14.56
N TYR A 9 63.18 7.23 15.10
CA TYR A 9 63.33 5.83 14.73
C TYR A 9 62.04 5.04 14.96
N ARG A 10 61.63 4.25 13.97
CA ARG A 10 60.45 3.37 13.99
C ARG A 10 60.90 2.01 14.52
N GLN A 11 60.45 1.62 15.71
CA GLN A 11 60.73 0.30 16.28
C GLN A 11 59.57 -0.64 15.95
N ILE A 12 59.89 -1.68 15.17
CA ILE A 12 59.00 -2.73 14.72
C ILE A 12 58.90 -3.77 15.83
N TYR A 13 57.68 -4.02 16.32
CA TYR A 13 57.36 -5.21 17.12
C TYR A 13 56.32 -6.03 16.36
N GLN A 14 56.74 -7.17 15.83
CA GLN A 14 55.84 -8.29 15.52
C GLN A 14 55.68 -9.13 16.78
N PRO A 15 54.48 -9.67 17.01
CA PRO A 15 54.42 -11.04 17.51
C PRO A 15 53.47 -11.92 16.69
N MET A 16 54.05 -13.06 16.31
CA MET A 16 53.51 -14.38 15.97
C MET A 16 52.00 -14.56 15.75
N LEU A 17 51.67 -15.07 14.56
CA LEU A 17 50.48 -15.85 14.28
C LEU A 17 50.43 -17.08 15.21
N ALA A 18 49.38 -17.19 16.03
CA ALA A 18 48.96 -18.44 16.63
C ALA A 18 47.89 -19.08 15.74
N LEU A 19 48.25 -20.17 15.07
CA LEU A 19 47.36 -21.00 14.28
C LEU A 19 46.69 -22.02 15.22
N MET A 20 45.47 -21.74 15.68
CA MET A 20 44.63 -22.72 16.37
C MET A 20 43.79 -23.48 15.33
N LEU A 21 44.22 -24.69 14.98
CA LEU A 21 43.41 -25.65 14.23
C LEU A 21 42.37 -26.27 15.19
N GLY A 22 41.20 -25.65 15.27
CA GLY A 22 40.01 -26.25 15.86
C GLY A 22 39.29 -27.10 14.81
N ALA A 23 39.47 -28.41 14.85
CA ALA A 23 38.66 -29.35 14.08
C ALA A 23 37.28 -29.49 14.74
N SER A 24 36.29 -28.78 14.20
CA SER A 24 34.88 -28.97 14.56
C SER A 24 34.20 -29.75 13.44
N SER A 25 33.94 -31.04 13.70
CA SER A 25 33.16 -31.91 12.82
C SER A 25 31.72 -31.41 12.73
N ILE A 26 31.28 -31.01 11.53
CA ILE A 26 29.87 -30.74 11.23
C ILE A 26 29.26 -32.03 10.68
N THR A 27 28.39 -32.66 11.45
CA THR A 27 27.51 -33.74 10.98
C THR A 27 26.43 -33.15 10.08
N THR A 28 26.53 -33.43 8.79
CA THR A 28 25.47 -33.16 7.81
C THR A 28 24.36 -34.20 7.97
N HIS A 29 23.23 -33.81 8.56
CA HIS A 29 21.99 -34.57 8.41
C HIS A 29 21.30 -34.12 7.12
N ALA A 30 21.44 -34.93 6.07
CA ALA A 30 20.56 -34.87 4.91
C ALA A 30 19.16 -35.33 5.34
N VAL A 31 18.20 -34.41 5.33
CA VAL A 31 16.78 -34.73 5.42
C VAL A 31 16.24 -34.79 4.00
N ILE A 32 15.99 -36.02 3.54
CA ILE A 32 15.22 -36.30 2.33
C ILE A 32 13.76 -36.36 2.79
N ILE A 33 12.97 -35.34 2.46
CA ILE A 33 11.51 -35.43 2.54
C ILE A 33 11.03 -35.67 1.11
N SER A 34 10.75 -36.94 0.82
CA SER A 34 9.85 -37.32 -0.26
C SER A 34 8.43 -37.04 0.22
N ASP A 35 7.74 -36.09 -0.42
CA ASP A 35 6.29 -35.95 -0.30
C ASP A 35 5.67 -36.23 -1.67
N ASP A 36 5.30 -37.51 -1.82
CA ASP A 36 4.41 -37.99 -2.87
C ASP A 36 2.97 -37.86 -2.36
N SER A 37 2.23 -36.89 -2.89
CA SER A 37 0.77 -36.87 -2.75
C SER A 37 0.08 -36.43 -4.04
N GLU A 38 0.11 -37.32 -5.04
CA GLU A 38 -0.89 -37.32 -6.11
C GLU A 38 -2.28 -37.62 -5.53
N ARG A 39 -3.14 -36.60 -5.43
CA ARG A 39 -4.55 -36.79 -5.10
C ARG A 39 -5.35 -37.10 -6.37
N ARG A 40 -5.45 -38.40 -6.63
CA ARG A 40 -6.33 -39.06 -7.60
C ARG A 40 -7.79 -38.60 -7.46
N ILE A 41 -8.36 -38.11 -8.57
CA ILE A 41 -9.80 -37.88 -8.76
C ILE A 41 -10.53 -39.23 -8.76
N GLN A 42 -11.50 -39.39 -7.86
CA GLN A 42 -12.50 -40.45 -7.96
C GLN A 42 -13.86 -39.83 -8.27
N VAL A 43 -14.33 -40.09 -9.49
CA VAL A 43 -15.70 -39.84 -9.95
C VAL A 43 -16.60 -40.88 -9.27
N ARG A 44 -17.59 -40.42 -8.50
CA ARG A 44 -18.64 -41.29 -7.95
C ARG A 44 -19.95 -41.00 -8.66
N HIS A 45 -20.33 -41.90 -9.56
CA HIS A 45 -21.70 -42.07 -10.02
C HIS A 45 -22.58 -42.52 -8.85
N GLY A 46 -23.69 -41.82 -8.62
CA GLY A 46 -24.74 -42.20 -7.68
C GLY A 46 -26.09 -41.89 -8.29
N SER A 47 -26.70 -42.93 -8.86
CA SER A 47 -28.10 -42.94 -9.28
C SER A 47 -28.98 -43.15 -8.05
N SER A 48 -29.99 -42.31 -7.86
CA SER A 48 -31.15 -42.65 -7.03
C SER A 48 -32.38 -41.86 -7.50
N THR A 49 -33.26 -42.60 -8.15
CA THR A 49 -34.66 -42.33 -8.45
C THR A 49 -35.48 -42.09 -7.17
N ALA A 50 -36.28 -41.02 -7.12
CA ALA A 50 -37.55 -41.01 -6.38
C ALA A 50 -38.48 -39.92 -6.91
N ASN A 51 -39.73 -40.34 -7.11
CA ASN A 51 -40.85 -39.65 -7.74
C ASN A 51 -41.30 -38.36 -7.04
N ALA A 52 -41.71 -37.36 -7.82
CA ALA A 52 -42.71 -36.38 -7.39
C ALA A 52 -43.58 -35.94 -8.57
N TYR A 53 -44.86 -35.77 -8.26
CA TYR A 53 -46.03 -35.75 -9.14
C TYR A 53 -46.07 -34.58 -10.14
N VAL A 54 -46.61 -34.89 -11.33
CA VAL A 54 -47.09 -33.93 -12.32
C VAL A 54 -48.38 -33.31 -11.82
N ASN A 55 -48.45 -31.97 -11.78
CA ASN A 55 -49.70 -31.24 -11.92
C ASN A 55 -49.47 -30.15 -12.96
N ASN A 56 -50.28 -30.22 -14.02
CA ASN A 56 -50.31 -29.32 -15.14
C ASN A 56 -51.29 -28.18 -14.80
N SER A 57 -50.84 -26.93 -14.86
CA SER A 57 -51.75 -25.78 -14.97
C SER A 57 -51.04 -24.66 -15.72
N ASP A 58 -51.49 -24.48 -16.96
CA ASP A 58 -51.16 -23.38 -17.85
C ASP A 58 -51.42 -22.01 -17.20
N SER A 59 -50.44 -21.11 -17.26
CA SER A 59 -50.69 -19.68 -17.49
C SER A 59 -49.40 -18.96 -17.92
N ASN A 60 -49.48 -18.36 -19.10
CA ASN A 60 -48.50 -17.46 -19.73
C ASN A 60 -47.92 -16.43 -18.76
N HIS A 61 -46.60 -16.27 -18.65
CA HIS A 61 -45.93 -15.00 -18.26
C HIS A 61 -44.47 -14.93 -18.75
N SER A 62 -44.12 -13.78 -19.34
CA SER A 62 -42.79 -13.31 -19.81
C SER A 62 -41.70 -13.29 -18.70
N PRO A 63 -40.39 -13.24 -19.07
CA PRO A 63 -39.30 -13.51 -18.13
C PRO A 63 -39.04 -12.32 -17.21
N GLY A 64 -39.41 -12.46 -15.93
CA GLY A 64 -39.09 -11.57 -14.84
C GLY A 64 -37.98 -12.16 -13.95
N VAL A 65 -36.94 -11.37 -13.75
CA VAL A 65 -35.71 -11.66 -12.98
C VAL A 65 -36.03 -12.15 -11.56
N THR A 66 -35.49 -13.31 -11.17
CA THR A 66 -35.52 -13.81 -9.79
C THR A 66 -34.55 -13.01 -8.93
N MET A 67 -35.09 -12.17 -8.04
CA MET A 67 -34.36 -11.59 -6.92
C MET A 67 -34.26 -12.64 -5.81
N LEU A 68 -33.05 -13.15 -5.53
CA LEU A 68 -32.79 -13.95 -4.35
C LEU A 68 -32.27 -13.05 -3.24
N SER A 69 -33.09 -12.92 -2.19
CA SER A 69 -32.79 -12.23 -0.95
C SER A 69 -31.98 -13.11 -0.01
N GLY A 70 -30.92 -12.54 0.58
CA GLY A 70 -30.51 -12.85 1.96
C GLY A 70 -29.19 -13.62 2.14
N ALA A 71 -28.13 -12.90 2.52
CA ALA A 71 -27.29 -13.21 3.69
C ALA A 71 -26.20 -12.13 3.88
N ASN A 72 -26.28 -11.40 4.99
CA ASN A 72 -25.21 -10.68 5.70
C ASN A 72 -23.93 -10.31 4.90
N ALA A 73 -24.00 -9.21 4.14
CA ALA A 73 -22.81 -8.59 3.57
C ALA A 73 -22.23 -7.55 4.55
N VAL A 74 -21.15 -7.92 5.22
CA VAL A 74 -20.17 -6.97 5.76
C VAL A 74 -19.73 -6.05 4.62
N SER A 75 -19.63 -4.76 4.90
CA SER A 75 -19.44 -3.64 3.96
C SER A 75 -18.16 -3.70 3.10
N GLY A 76 -18.11 -4.64 2.14
CA GLY A 76 -16.99 -4.81 1.19
C GLY A 76 -17.39 -5.08 -0.26
N ASP A 77 -18.68 -5.15 -0.59
CA ASP A 77 -19.15 -5.84 -1.81
C ASP A 77 -19.57 -4.92 -2.99
N SER A 78 -19.71 -3.62 -2.74
CA SER A 78 -20.15 -2.66 -3.77
C SER A 78 -19.13 -2.53 -4.91
N MET A 79 -17.83 -2.56 -4.57
CA MET A 79 -16.73 -2.39 -5.53
C MET A 79 -16.61 -3.55 -6.51
N GLN A 80 -16.78 -4.78 -6.04
CA GLN A 80 -16.70 -5.98 -6.90
C GLN A 80 -17.87 -6.03 -7.87
N SER A 81 -19.06 -5.63 -7.41
CA SER A 81 -20.27 -5.53 -8.24
C SER A 81 -20.16 -4.47 -9.33
N LEU A 82 -19.62 -3.28 -9.01
CA LEU A 82 -19.36 -2.20 -9.98
C LEU A 82 -18.29 -2.58 -11.01
N ILE A 83 -17.20 -3.24 -10.57
CA ILE A 83 -16.14 -3.74 -11.45
C ILE A 83 -16.70 -4.80 -12.42
N ALA A 84 -17.47 -5.76 -11.91
CA ALA A 84 -18.10 -6.80 -12.72
C ALA A 84 -19.13 -6.21 -13.71
N GLN A 85 -19.89 -5.20 -13.31
CA GLN A 85 -20.82 -4.51 -14.19
C GLN A 85 -20.10 -3.80 -15.34
N LYS A 86 -19.00 -3.10 -15.06
CA LYS A 86 -18.22 -2.37 -16.08
C LYS A 86 -17.39 -3.26 -17.00
N GLN A 87 -16.98 -4.44 -16.54
CA GLN A 87 -16.36 -5.45 -17.40
C GLN A 87 -17.31 -5.90 -18.53
N ARG A 88 -18.62 -5.97 -18.26
CA ARG A 88 -19.63 -6.29 -19.29
C ARG A 88 -19.85 -5.17 -20.30
N ASP A 89 -19.77 -3.91 -19.87
CA ASP A 89 -19.91 -2.76 -20.77
C ASP A 89 -18.73 -2.63 -21.77
N PHE A 90 -17.53 -3.12 -21.39
CA PHE A 90 -16.28 -2.88 -22.12
C PHE A 90 -15.91 -3.93 -23.18
N GLU A 91 -16.54 -5.11 -23.23
CA GLU A 91 -16.33 -6.05 -24.35
C GLU A 91 -16.78 -5.47 -25.71
N SER A 92 -17.35 -4.27 -25.74
CA SER A 92 -17.85 -3.61 -26.94
C SER A 92 -16.97 -2.53 -27.58
N SER A 93 -15.84 -2.08 -27.00
CA SER A 93 -14.96 -1.13 -27.74
C SER A 93 -13.58 -0.90 -27.11
N LEU A 94 -12.51 -1.12 -27.87
CA LEU A 94 -11.12 -0.77 -27.53
C LEU A 94 -10.53 0.20 -28.57
N SER A 95 -9.69 1.12 -28.11
CA SER A 95 -8.33 1.28 -28.69
C SER A 95 -7.35 1.86 -27.66
N ILE A 96 -6.11 1.38 -27.69
CA ILE A 96 -5.04 1.49 -26.67
C ILE A 96 -4.29 2.86 -26.69
N GLN A 97 -4.70 3.82 -27.53
CA GLN A 97 -3.91 5.05 -27.76
C GLN A 97 -4.06 6.16 -26.71
N GLU A 98 -5.05 6.09 -25.83
CA GLU A 98 -5.40 7.22 -24.94
C GLU A 98 -4.52 7.32 -23.68
N ASN A 99 -3.84 6.22 -23.30
CA ASN A 99 -3.00 6.17 -22.10
C ASN A 99 -1.73 7.03 -22.17
N LYS A 100 -1.30 7.43 -23.37
CA LYS A 100 -0.14 8.32 -23.54
C LYS A 100 -0.44 9.79 -23.25
N ARG A 101 -1.72 10.20 -23.21
CA ARG A 101 -2.11 11.62 -23.10
C ARG A 101 -2.38 12.12 -21.67
N VAL A 102 -2.50 11.22 -20.70
CA VAL A 102 -2.96 11.56 -19.33
C VAL A 102 -1.84 12.12 -18.42
N ASN A 103 -0.59 12.19 -18.91
CA ASN A 103 0.59 12.62 -18.13
C ASN A 103 1.13 14.01 -18.50
N ILE A 104 0.35 14.85 -19.17
CA ILE A 104 0.69 16.26 -19.38
C ILE A 104 -0.07 17.07 -18.32
N LYS A 105 0.54 18.14 -17.79
CA LYS A 105 -0.08 19.15 -16.91
C LYS A 105 -1.44 19.61 -17.48
N GLN A 106 -2.51 18.87 -17.20
CA GLN A 106 -3.84 19.29 -17.58
C GLN A 106 -4.36 20.18 -16.45
N ARG A 107 -4.98 21.30 -16.84
CA ARG A 107 -5.79 22.08 -15.91
C ARG A 107 -6.75 21.11 -15.21
N PRO A 108 -6.88 21.14 -13.88
CA PRO A 108 -7.84 20.29 -13.20
C PRO A 108 -9.23 20.59 -13.78
N PRO A 109 -10.01 19.57 -14.19
CA PRO A 109 -11.39 19.79 -14.59
C PRO A 109 -12.14 20.52 -13.47
N SER A 110 -12.86 21.57 -13.83
CA SER A 110 -13.66 22.37 -12.91
C SER A 110 -14.88 21.56 -12.48
N TYR A 111 -14.77 20.83 -11.38
CA TYR A 111 -15.91 20.14 -10.78
C TYR A 111 -16.80 21.18 -10.08
N THR A 112 -17.86 21.63 -10.75
CA THR A 112 -18.94 22.41 -10.10
C THR A 112 -19.64 21.51 -9.09
N SER A 113 -19.40 21.74 -7.80
CA SER A 113 -20.13 21.09 -6.72
C SER A 113 -21.55 21.68 -6.61
N PRO A 114 -22.60 20.87 -6.38
CA PRO A 114 -23.91 21.40 -6.03
C PRO A 114 -23.83 22.09 -4.66
N ASN A 115 -24.32 23.34 -4.61
CA ASN A 115 -24.44 24.15 -3.40
C ASN A 115 -25.00 23.37 -2.21
N ASN A 116 -24.18 23.09 -1.20
CA ASN A 116 -24.66 22.63 0.10
C ASN A 116 -24.66 23.82 1.07
N ARG A 117 -25.79 24.51 1.16
CA ARG A 117 -26.06 25.53 2.17
C ARG A 117 -26.41 24.85 3.48
N TYR A 118 -25.49 24.83 4.45
CA TYR A 118 -25.84 24.73 5.86
C TYR A 118 -25.07 25.74 6.70
N ASN A 119 -25.83 26.37 7.60
CA ASN A 119 -25.55 27.64 8.25
C ASN A 119 -24.65 27.48 9.50
N THR A 120 -24.03 28.59 9.85
CA THR A 120 -22.98 28.89 10.84
C THR A 120 -23.16 28.37 12.29
N ALA A 121 -22.07 27.90 12.93
CA ALA A 121 -21.63 28.34 14.27
C ALA A 121 -20.25 27.76 14.72
N ARG A 122 -19.26 28.65 14.90
CA ARG A 122 -18.10 28.63 15.84
C ARG A 122 -17.29 27.34 16.05
N ASN A 123 -16.10 27.27 15.43
CA ASN A 123 -14.81 26.94 16.08
C ASN A 123 -13.62 27.12 15.10
N THR A 124 -12.73 28.07 15.39
CA THR A 124 -11.76 28.66 14.45
C THR A 124 -10.42 27.93 14.34
N TYR A 125 -10.36 26.63 14.61
CA TYR A 125 -9.13 25.82 14.38
C TYR A 125 -9.34 24.58 13.48
N ASN A 126 -10.59 24.28 13.09
CA ASN A 126 -10.94 23.05 12.36
C ASN A 126 -11.26 23.25 10.86
N ASN A 127 -11.13 24.46 10.33
CA ASN A 127 -11.53 24.78 8.95
C ASN A 127 -10.41 24.63 7.89
N ALA A 128 -9.17 24.33 8.28
CA ALA A 128 -8.09 24.09 7.31
C ALA A 128 -8.08 22.65 6.74
N TYR A 129 -8.98 21.78 7.21
CA TYR A 129 -8.99 20.36 6.85
C TYR A 129 -10.21 19.92 6.03
N ARG A 130 -11.17 20.83 5.76
CA ARG A 130 -12.44 20.51 5.09
C ARG A 130 -12.73 21.24 3.79
N ASP A 131 -11.71 21.82 3.16
CA ASP A 131 -11.88 22.48 1.86
C ASP A 131 -10.81 22.02 0.87
N PHE A 132 -10.96 20.78 0.41
CA PHE A 132 -10.39 20.36 -0.86
C PHE A 132 -11.54 19.76 -1.65
N SER A 133 -11.73 20.23 -2.88
CA SER A 133 -12.59 19.61 -3.89
C SER A 133 -12.10 18.19 -4.18
N SER A 134 -12.26 17.27 -3.23
CA SER A 134 -11.89 15.87 -3.34
C SER A 134 -12.84 15.22 -4.32
N MET A 135 -12.33 14.88 -5.50
CA MET A 135 -13.02 13.89 -6.32
C MET A 135 -13.16 12.64 -5.46
N ASP A 136 -14.40 12.18 -5.28
CA ASP A 136 -14.68 10.91 -4.62
C ASP A 136 -13.99 9.77 -5.40
N PHE A 137 -13.51 8.74 -4.71
CA PHE A 137 -12.78 7.64 -5.36
C PHE A 137 -13.65 6.93 -6.40
N HIS A 138 -14.95 6.74 -6.14
CA HIS A 138 -15.86 6.16 -7.13
C HIS A 138 -16.08 7.12 -8.30
N ALA A 139 -16.22 8.42 -8.05
CA ALA A 139 -16.29 9.41 -9.12
C ALA A 139 -15.04 9.39 -10.02
N TRP A 140 -13.85 9.28 -9.42
CA TRP A 140 -12.58 9.13 -10.14
C TRP A 140 -12.54 7.85 -10.96
N LEU A 141 -12.93 6.72 -10.36
CA LEU A 141 -12.96 5.43 -11.03
C LEU A 141 -13.96 5.41 -12.20
N ASN A 142 -15.11 6.05 -12.01
CA ASN A 142 -16.19 6.11 -12.99
C ASN A 142 -15.97 7.14 -14.10
N SER A 143 -14.99 8.04 -13.96
CA SER A 143 -14.66 9.03 -14.99
C SER A 143 -14.17 8.39 -16.31
N ASN A 144 -13.67 7.15 -16.27
CA ASN A 144 -13.30 6.38 -17.46
C ASN A 144 -13.32 4.85 -17.20
N SER A 145 -13.98 4.07 -18.05
CA SER A 145 -14.11 2.61 -17.90
C SER A 145 -12.77 1.86 -17.96
N TYR A 146 -11.79 2.36 -18.71
CA TYR A 146 -10.46 1.75 -18.78
C TYR A 146 -9.74 1.78 -17.43
N ARG A 147 -9.89 2.87 -16.65
CA ARG A 147 -9.32 2.98 -15.29
C ARG A 147 -9.88 1.90 -14.38
N ALA A 148 -11.19 1.67 -14.42
CA ALA A 148 -11.84 0.64 -13.59
C ALA A 148 -11.25 -0.76 -13.84
N ARG A 149 -11.00 -1.12 -15.10
CA ARG A 149 -10.36 -2.40 -15.45
C ARG A 149 -8.94 -2.50 -14.91
N GLN A 150 -8.10 -1.48 -15.11
CA GLN A 150 -6.72 -1.50 -14.63
C GLN A 150 -6.62 -1.55 -13.10
N VAL A 151 -7.51 -0.84 -12.41
CA VAL A 151 -7.58 -0.86 -10.94
C VAL A 151 -7.97 -2.26 -10.43
N ALA A 152 -8.89 -2.94 -11.13
CA ALA A 152 -9.24 -4.32 -10.82
C ALA A 152 -8.08 -5.30 -11.10
N ASP A 153 -7.32 -5.11 -12.19
CA ASP A 153 -6.11 -5.89 -12.48
C ASP A 153 -5.06 -5.72 -11.37
N TYR A 154 -4.83 -4.48 -10.93
CA TYR A 154 -3.92 -4.19 -9.83
C TYR A 154 -4.38 -4.82 -8.52
N GLN A 155 -5.66 -4.75 -8.18
CA GLN A 155 -6.20 -5.41 -7.00
C GLN A 155 -5.98 -6.93 -7.05
N ARG A 156 -6.27 -7.57 -8.18
CA ARG A 156 -6.01 -9.02 -8.36
C ARG A 156 -4.53 -9.34 -8.20
N TYR A 157 -3.65 -8.53 -8.80
CA TYR A 157 -2.21 -8.67 -8.68
C TYR A 157 -1.76 -8.63 -7.21
N LEU A 158 -2.20 -7.63 -6.44
CA LEU A 158 -1.85 -7.50 -5.04
C LEU A 158 -2.42 -8.65 -4.20
N SER A 159 -3.70 -8.99 -4.39
CA SER A 159 -4.36 -10.09 -3.68
C SER A 159 -3.63 -11.42 -3.86
N ALA A 160 -3.12 -11.70 -5.06
CA ALA A 160 -2.34 -12.90 -5.35
C ALA A 160 -0.96 -12.93 -4.66
N ARG A 161 -0.42 -11.77 -4.24
CA ARG A 161 0.94 -11.64 -3.69
C ARG A 161 0.97 -11.45 -2.18
N VAL A 162 -0.03 -10.79 -1.61
CA VAL A 162 -0.11 -10.54 -0.16
C VAL A 162 -1.32 -11.20 0.50
N GLY A 163 -2.25 -11.77 -0.26
CA GLY A 163 -3.53 -12.26 0.23
C GLY A 163 -4.59 -11.16 0.23
N ALA A 164 -5.82 -11.47 -0.18
CA ALA A 164 -6.89 -10.48 -0.37
C ALA A 164 -7.20 -9.67 0.90
N GLN A 165 -7.10 -10.31 2.08
CA GLN A 165 -7.31 -9.68 3.39
C GLN A 165 -6.21 -8.67 3.77
N ASN A 166 -5.04 -8.76 3.14
CA ASN A 166 -3.88 -7.90 3.39
C ASN A 166 -3.74 -6.79 2.36
N VAL A 167 -4.70 -6.65 1.43
CA VAL A 167 -4.74 -5.52 0.49
C VAL A 167 -5.55 -4.40 1.13
N PRO A 168 -4.94 -3.23 1.46
CA PRO A 168 -5.69 -2.09 1.95
C PRO A 168 -6.73 -1.59 0.92
N PRO A 169 -7.72 -0.78 1.34
CA PRO A 169 -8.69 -0.19 0.41
C PRO A 169 -8.00 0.51 -0.76
N LEU A 170 -8.45 0.26 -1.99
CA LEU A 170 -7.85 0.87 -3.18
C LEU A 170 -7.95 2.40 -3.18
N SER A 171 -8.98 2.95 -2.55
CA SER A 171 -9.10 4.41 -2.32
C SER A 171 -7.91 4.96 -1.53
N GLN A 172 -7.32 4.19 -0.63
CA GLN A 172 -6.09 4.57 0.06
C GLN A 172 -4.84 4.25 -0.77
N LEU A 173 -4.75 3.05 -1.35
CA LEU A 173 -3.56 2.62 -2.10
C LEU A 173 -3.27 3.44 -3.35
N LEU A 174 -4.31 4.04 -3.94
CA LEU A 174 -4.18 4.86 -5.14
C LEU A 174 -4.09 6.35 -4.82
N THR A 175 -4.17 6.75 -3.55
CA THR A 175 -4.02 8.16 -3.15
C THR A 175 -2.62 8.65 -3.52
N THR A 176 -2.53 9.80 -4.19
CA THR A 176 -1.27 10.38 -4.68
C THR A 176 -0.53 11.16 -3.59
N ALA A 177 -0.42 12.48 -3.71
CA ALA A 177 0.20 13.35 -2.72
C ALA A 177 -0.88 14.21 -2.05
N ARG A 178 -0.76 14.53 -0.75
CA ARG A 178 -1.68 15.46 -0.06
C ARG A 178 -1.83 16.81 -0.78
N SER A 179 -0.78 17.26 -1.48
CA SER A 179 -0.75 18.51 -2.22
C SER A 179 -1.25 18.39 -3.67
N TRP A 180 -1.84 17.26 -4.08
CA TRP A 180 -2.26 16.99 -5.46
C TRP A 180 -3.05 18.15 -6.07
N SER A 181 -4.00 18.72 -5.31
CA SER A 181 -4.90 19.77 -5.80
C SER A 181 -4.14 21.07 -6.04
N LYS A 182 -3.30 21.49 -5.08
CA LYS A 182 -2.39 22.64 -5.23
C LYS A 182 -1.43 22.43 -6.41
N CYS A 183 -1.02 21.20 -6.66
CA CYS A 183 -0.11 20.84 -7.75
C CYS A 183 -0.79 20.66 -9.10
N GLY A 184 -2.14 20.67 -9.17
CA GLY A 184 -2.89 20.45 -10.40
C GLY A 184 -2.83 19.01 -10.93
N TYR A 185 -2.69 18.02 -10.06
CA TYR A 185 -2.75 16.58 -10.39
C TYR A 185 -4.09 15.98 -9.98
N GLU A 186 -4.32 14.69 -10.25
CA GLU A 186 -5.47 13.96 -9.72
C GLU A 186 -5.22 13.44 -8.29
N PRO A 187 -6.28 13.30 -7.46
CA PRO A 187 -6.16 12.75 -6.11
C PRO A 187 -5.74 11.28 -6.09
N TYR A 188 -6.03 10.55 -7.17
CA TYR A 188 -5.70 9.14 -7.30
C TYR A 188 -4.91 8.87 -8.57
N GLN A 189 -3.99 7.90 -8.52
CA GLN A 189 -3.21 7.47 -9.66
C GLN A 189 -2.80 6.01 -9.49
N LEU A 190 -2.94 5.24 -10.56
CA LEU A 190 -2.38 3.89 -10.63
C LEU A 190 -0.87 3.98 -10.92
N PRO A 191 0.00 3.28 -10.17
CA PRO A 191 1.41 3.20 -10.55
C PRO A 191 1.55 2.50 -11.91
N PRO A 192 2.57 2.87 -12.72
CA PRO A 192 2.97 2.09 -13.88
C PRO A 192 3.13 0.61 -13.52
N GLN A 193 2.71 -0.27 -14.44
CA GLN A 193 2.62 -1.72 -14.17
C GLN A 193 3.96 -2.34 -13.79
N GLU A 194 5.03 -1.84 -14.40
CA GLU A 194 6.42 -2.22 -14.12
C GLU A 194 6.84 -1.95 -12.67
N LEU A 195 6.15 -1.05 -11.96
CA LEU A 195 6.44 -0.73 -10.55
C LEU A 195 5.57 -1.51 -9.56
N TRP A 196 4.56 -2.27 -10.00
CA TRP A 196 3.60 -2.92 -9.11
C TRP A 196 4.25 -3.91 -8.13
N ALA A 197 5.35 -4.56 -8.53
CA ALA A 197 6.07 -5.47 -7.64
C ALA A 197 6.70 -4.77 -6.44
N ASN A 198 7.04 -3.48 -6.56
CA ASN A 198 7.82 -2.76 -5.57
C ASN A 198 7.05 -2.48 -4.29
N ILE A 199 5.73 -2.38 -4.35
CA ILE A 199 4.89 -2.13 -3.17
C ILE A 199 4.67 -3.40 -2.34
N VAL A 200 4.84 -4.58 -2.93
CA VAL A 200 4.47 -5.86 -2.32
C VAL A 200 5.16 -6.08 -0.97
N PRO A 201 6.49 -5.87 -0.81
CA PRO A 201 7.13 -6.04 0.48
C PRO A 201 6.67 -4.98 1.49
N THR A 202 6.37 -3.76 1.04
CA THR A 202 5.84 -2.68 1.90
C THR A 202 4.45 -3.02 2.45
N LEU A 203 3.57 -3.61 1.63
CA LEU A 203 2.26 -4.06 2.11
C LEU A 203 2.38 -5.21 3.10
N ARG A 204 3.33 -6.13 2.89
CA ARG A 204 3.61 -7.21 3.86
C ARG A 204 4.08 -6.64 5.20
N LEU A 205 5.04 -5.72 5.18
CA LEU A 205 5.51 -5.03 6.37
C LEU A 205 4.38 -4.26 7.07
N TYR A 206 3.55 -3.55 6.31
CA TYR A 206 2.40 -2.83 6.86
C TYR A 206 1.39 -3.79 7.54
N SER A 207 1.04 -4.91 6.91
CA SER A 207 0.20 -5.94 7.52
C SER A 207 0.84 -6.54 8.78
N GLU A 208 2.14 -6.80 8.76
CA GLU A 208 2.88 -7.33 9.90
C GLU A 208 2.89 -6.36 11.08
N LEU A 209 3.17 -5.08 10.85
CA LEU A 209 3.11 -4.04 11.88
C LEU A 209 1.70 -3.95 12.51
N LYS A 210 0.64 -4.13 11.72
CA LYS A 210 -0.74 -4.18 12.24
C LYS A 210 -1.02 -5.45 13.03
N HIS A 211 -0.57 -6.62 12.55
CA HIS A 211 -0.75 -7.89 13.24
C HIS A 211 0.00 -7.96 14.56
N GLN A 212 1.20 -7.37 14.65
CA GLN A 212 1.99 -7.28 15.88
C GLN A 212 1.49 -6.17 16.81
N GLY A 213 0.48 -5.39 16.42
CA GLY A 213 -0.08 -4.30 17.23
C GLY A 213 0.81 -3.06 17.34
N VAL A 214 1.88 -2.97 16.53
CA VAL A 214 2.75 -1.79 16.44
C VAL A 214 1.98 -0.63 15.79
N LEU A 215 1.25 -0.93 14.72
CA LEU A 215 0.28 -0.02 14.12
C LEU A 215 -1.13 -0.42 14.51
N PRO A 216 -2.00 0.51 14.94
CA PRO A 216 -3.39 0.17 15.24
C PRO A 216 -4.17 -0.17 13.96
N ALA A 217 -5.27 -0.91 14.14
CA ALA A 217 -6.15 -1.31 13.04
C ALA A 217 -6.70 -0.12 12.24
N THR A 218 -6.89 1.02 12.91
CA THR A 218 -7.38 2.31 12.39
C THR A 218 -6.36 3.08 11.54
N SER A 219 -5.13 2.59 11.41
CA SER A 219 -4.11 3.22 10.56
C SER A 219 -4.59 3.31 9.11
N GLU A 220 -4.47 4.49 8.51
CA GLU A 220 -4.89 4.80 7.14
C GLU A 220 -3.70 5.20 6.27
N ILE A 221 -3.63 4.68 5.06
CA ILE A 221 -2.67 5.10 4.04
C ILE A 221 -3.22 6.36 3.35
N ARG A 222 -2.34 7.36 3.18
CA ARG A 222 -2.71 8.71 2.70
C ARG A 222 -1.87 9.21 1.53
N SER A 223 -0.84 8.48 1.14
CA SER A 223 -0.02 8.78 -0.04
C SER A 223 0.80 7.55 -0.39
N VAL A 224 0.82 7.18 -1.67
CA VAL A 224 1.52 5.97 -2.17
C VAL A 224 2.35 6.32 -3.40
N TYR A 225 1.88 6.02 -4.61
CA TYR A 225 2.63 6.35 -5.80
C TYR A 225 2.51 7.84 -6.12
N ARG A 226 3.65 8.47 -6.41
CA ARG A 226 3.71 9.85 -6.89
C ARG A 226 4.47 9.87 -8.22
N SER A 227 3.84 10.34 -9.28
CA SER A 227 4.56 10.61 -10.53
C SER A 227 5.69 11.62 -10.29
N PRO A 228 6.79 11.60 -11.08
CA PRO A 228 7.94 12.47 -10.85
C PRO A 228 7.59 13.95 -10.71
N GLY A 229 6.74 14.47 -11.60
CA GLY A 229 6.31 15.87 -11.57
C GLY A 229 5.44 16.21 -10.35
N LEU A 230 4.60 15.27 -9.88
CA LEU A 230 3.84 15.48 -8.65
C LEU A 230 4.75 15.43 -7.43
N ASN A 231 5.70 14.50 -7.39
CA ASN A 231 6.66 14.38 -6.29
C ASN A 231 7.47 15.68 -6.15
N GLU A 232 7.99 16.22 -7.24
CA GLU A 232 8.72 17.50 -7.26
C GLU A 232 7.85 18.65 -6.74
N CYS A 233 6.63 18.82 -7.27
CA CYS A 233 5.72 19.89 -6.83
C CYS A 233 5.33 19.77 -5.35
N ALA A 234 5.16 18.54 -4.86
CA ALA A 234 4.85 18.27 -3.46
C ALA A 234 6.06 18.44 -2.53
N GLY A 235 7.23 18.86 -3.03
CA GLY A 235 8.46 19.03 -2.25
C GLY A 235 9.13 17.71 -1.87
N GLY A 236 8.84 16.62 -2.60
CA GLY A 236 9.47 15.33 -2.38
C GLY A 236 10.94 15.33 -2.84
N ALA A 237 11.76 14.51 -2.18
CA ALA A 237 13.16 14.33 -2.56
C ALA A 237 13.29 13.72 -3.98
N ALA A 238 14.38 14.03 -4.67
CA ALA A 238 14.69 13.46 -5.99
C ALA A 238 14.87 11.93 -5.97
N SER A 239 15.20 11.35 -4.80
CA SER A 239 15.30 9.91 -4.58
C SER A 239 14.09 9.33 -3.82
N SER A 240 12.96 10.04 -3.82
CA SER A 240 11.73 9.64 -3.12
C SER A 240 11.25 8.25 -3.57
N LYS A 241 11.02 7.37 -2.59
CA LYS A 241 10.55 6.00 -2.82
C LYS A 241 9.09 5.91 -3.27
N HIS A 242 8.32 6.97 -3.10
CA HIS A 242 6.98 7.08 -3.69
C HIS A 242 7.01 7.07 -5.22
N MET A 243 8.09 7.58 -5.83
CA MET A 243 8.24 7.52 -7.29
C MET A 243 8.55 6.11 -7.81
N ASN A 244 9.03 5.23 -6.93
CA ASN A 244 9.30 3.82 -7.23
C ASN A 244 8.14 2.89 -6.84
N ALA A 245 7.01 3.45 -6.39
CA ALA A 245 5.87 2.72 -5.82
C ALA A 245 6.28 1.73 -4.71
N SER A 246 7.31 2.04 -3.92
CA SER A 246 7.78 1.22 -2.80
C SER A 246 7.50 1.84 -1.43
N ALA A 247 6.75 2.96 -1.38
CA ALA A 247 6.51 3.71 -0.16
C ALA A 247 5.03 4.01 0.08
N ILE A 248 4.68 4.13 1.36
CA ILE A 248 3.39 4.59 1.85
C ILE A 248 3.60 5.63 2.95
N ASP A 249 2.78 6.68 2.93
CA ASP A 249 2.59 7.58 4.06
C ASP A 249 1.32 7.17 4.79
N ILE A 250 1.40 7.03 6.10
CA ILE A 250 0.32 6.58 6.99
C ILE A 250 -0.03 7.69 7.98
N TRP A 251 -1.29 7.67 8.41
CA TRP A 251 -1.80 8.41 9.54
C TRP A 251 -2.66 7.51 10.42
N VAL A 252 -2.70 7.80 11.71
CA VAL A 252 -3.61 7.18 12.68
C VAL A 252 -4.58 8.25 13.21
N PRO A 253 -5.81 8.33 12.68
CA PRO A 253 -6.77 9.36 13.07
C PRO A 253 -7.07 9.37 14.58
N GLU A 254 -7.18 8.20 15.20
CA GLU A 254 -7.50 8.10 16.64
C GLU A 254 -6.40 8.63 17.57
N TYR A 255 -5.18 8.87 17.07
CA TYR A 255 -4.07 9.40 17.87
C TYR A 255 -3.77 10.88 17.54
N GLN A 256 -4.54 11.51 16.65
CA GLN A 256 -4.26 12.88 16.17
C GLN A 256 -4.17 13.89 17.33
N ASP A 257 -5.05 13.77 18.31
CA ASP A 257 -5.15 14.68 19.46
C ASP A 257 -4.62 14.04 20.76
N ASP A 258 -3.97 12.88 20.67
CA ASP A 258 -3.39 12.15 21.79
C ASP A 258 -1.88 11.96 21.59
N LEU A 259 -1.11 12.94 22.06
CA LEU A 259 0.34 12.95 21.94
C LEU A 259 1.01 11.77 22.64
N TRP A 260 0.41 11.24 23.71
CA TRP A 260 0.97 10.10 24.44
C TRP A 260 0.85 8.81 23.61
N ARG A 261 -0.35 8.53 23.08
CA ARG A 261 -0.56 7.37 22.19
C ARG A 261 0.26 7.49 20.91
N LEU A 262 0.35 8.70 20.35
CA LEU A 262 1.20 8.97 19.19
C LEU A 262 2.68 8.68 19.48
N SER A 263 3.24 9.20 20.57
CA SER A 263 4.63 8.96 20.96
C SER A 263 4.89 7.48 21.23
N THR A 264 4.01 6.81 21.95
CA THR A 264 4.13 5.38 22.28
C THR A 264 4.16 4.51 21.02
N MET A 265 3.28 4.81 20.04
CA MET A 265 3.29 4.12 18.75
C MET A 265 4.59 4.38 17.97
N GLN A 266 5.09 5.61 17.97
CA GLN A 266 6.36 5.94 17.33
C GLN A 266 7.53 5.20 17.99
N ASP A 267 7.55 5.08 19.31
CA ASP A 267 8.55 4.28 20.03
C ASP A 267 8.47 2.80 19.65
N GLY A 268 7.26 2.24 19.52
CA GLY A 268 7.05 0.87 19.04
C GLY A 268 7.57 0.65 17.60
N LEU A 269 7.33 1.61 16.70
CA LEU A 269 7.89 1.59 15.34
C LEU A 269 9.43 1.63 15.36
N CYS A 270 10.01 2.44 16.25
CA CYS A 270 11.45 2.51 16.42
C CYS A 270 12.04 1.20 16.94
N GLN A 271 11.40 0.56 17.91
CA GLN A 271 11.81 -0.76 18.40
C GLN A 271 11.73 -1.82 17.30
N PHE A 272 10.61 -1.87 16.55
CA PHE A 272 10.49 -2.77 15.42
C PHE A 272 11.60 -2.53 14.40
N TRP A 273 11.84 -1.27 14.04
CA TRP A 273 12.88 -0.90 13.10
C TRP A 273 14.26 -1.38 13.57
N HIS A 274 14.61 -1.20 14.84
CA HIS A 274 15.90 -1.65 15.38
C HIS A 274 16.04 -3.18 15.34
N TYR A 275 15.04 -3.94 15.78
CA TYR A 275 15.17 -5.39 15.96
C TYR A 275 14.87 -6.20 14.70
N GLN A 276 13.98 -5.71 13.83
CA GLN A 276 13.45 -6.45 12.69
C GLN A 276 13.63 -5.68 11.36
N GLY A 277 13.88 -4.36 11.40
CA GLY A 277 13.85 -3.50 10.22
C GLY A 277 14.86 -3.82 9.12
N GLU A 278 16.05 -4.32 9.48
CA GLU A 278 17.09 -4.69 8.50
C GLU A 278 16.60 -5.80 7.56
N ALA A 279 15.94 -6.82 8.10
CA ALA A 279 15.39 -7.94 7.32
C ALA A 279 14.32 -7.50 6.30
N HIS A 280 13.68 -6.35 6.53
CA HIS A 280 12.65 -5.79 5.65
C HIS A 280 13.16 -4.68 4.72
N ASN A 281 14.45 -4.31 4.79
CA ASN A 281 14.95 -3.08 4.17
C ASN A 281 14.11 -1.86 4.56
N PHE A 282 13.73 -1.77 5.83
CA PHE A 282 12.71 -0.85 6.32
C PHE A 282 13.23 0.60 6.35
N GLY A 283 12.70 1.42 5.44
CA GLY A 283 12.82 2.87 5.48
C GLY A 283 11.73 3.49 6.35
N LEU A 284 12.11 4.15 7.45
CA LEU A 284 11.19 4.72 8.43
C LEU A 284 11.38 6.23 8.60
N GLY A 285 10.35 7.02 8.25
CA GLY A 285 10.30 8.45 8.53
C GLY A 285 9.23 8.76 9.57
N LEU A 286 9.60 9.42 10.67
CA LEU A 286 8.66 9.82 11.73
C LEU A 286 8.62 11.34 11.87
N TYR A 287 7.42 11.89 11.92
CA TYR A 287 7.19 13.33 11.98
C TYR A 287 6.35 13.71 13.20
N ALA A 288 6.67 14.86 13.81
CA ALA A 288 5.92 15.39 14.96
C ALA A 288 4.44 15.68 14.64
N THR A 289 4.10 15.85 13.35
CA THR A 289 2.71 16.00 12.88
C THR A 289 1.91 14.71 12.93
N GLY A 290 2.54 13.58 13.29
CA GLY A 290 1.96 12.25 13.30
C GLY A 290 1.92 11.56 11.93
N ALA A 291 2.48 12.19 10.89
CA ALA A 291 2.74 11.51 9.63
C ALA A 291 3.84 10.45 9.83
N ILE A 292 3.66 9.29 9.21
CA ILE A 292 4.60 8.17 9.25
C ILE A 292 4.88 7.76 7.81
N HIS A 293 6.15 7.72 7.42
CA HIS A 293 6.58 7.17 6.14
C HIS A 293 7.10 5.75 6.36
N LEU A 294 6.64 4.79 5.56
CA LEU A 294 7.18 3.44 5.47
C LEU A 294 7.58 3.12 4.03
N ASP A 295 8.73 2.50 3.84
CA ASP A 295 9.10 1.82 2.60
C ASP A 295 9.98 0.60 2.86
N THR A 296 10.15 -0.23 1.85
CA THR A 296 11.01 -1.44 1.90
C THR A 296 12.12 -1.38 0.86
N ASP A 297 12.61 -0.17 0.58
CA ASP A 297 13.62 0.13 -0.46
C ASP A 297 14.85 0.80 0.17
N GLY A 298 15.23 0.30 1.35
CA GLY A 298 16.51 0.54 2.03
C GLY A 298 16.37 0.68 3.54
N TYR A 299 17.21 -0.01 4.31
CA TYR A 299 17.19 0.08 5.78
C TYR A 299 17.75 1.42 6.27
N ARG A 300 16.85 2.37 6.62
CA ARG A 300 17.23 3.73 7.03
C ARG A 300 16.12 4.40 7.82
N LYS A 301 16.47 5.46 8.54
CA LYS A 301 15.52 6.26 9.31
C LYS A 301 15.81 7.75 9.24
N TRP A 302 14.78 8.58 9.37
CA TRP A 302 14.91 10.04 9.40
C TRP A 302 13.77 10.69 10.20
N GLY A 303 13.92 11.98 10.49
CA GLY A 303 12.92 12.76 11.24
C GLY A 303 12.52 14.07 10.55
N PHE A 304 12.23 15.08 11.36
CA PHE A 304 11.59 16.33 10.94
C PHE A 304 12.34 17.12 9.85
N ASN A 305 13.66 16.99 9.75
CA ASN A 305 14.47 17.68 8.73
C ASN A 305 14.88 16.76 7.57
N HIS A 306 14.23 15.60 7.42
CA HIS A 306 14.54 14.58 6.41
C HIS A 306 15.95 13.98 6.50
N ALA A 307 16.65 14.15 7.63
CA ALA A 307 17.96 13.56 7.88
C ALA A 307 17.90 12.51 9.01
N SER A 308 18.86 11.58 9.00
CA SER A 308 18.94 10.54 10.04
C SER A 308 19.25 11.13 11.43
N SER A 309 19.98 12.26 11.47
CA SER A 309 20.35 12.95 12.71
C SER A 309 19.15 13.53 13.47
N SER A 310 18.01 13.74 12.80
CA SER A 310 16.77 14.19 13.44
C SER A 310 15.78 13.07 13.76
N SER A 311 16.14 11.81 13.48
CA SER A 311 15.25 10.68 13.73
C SER A 311 14.97 10.52 15.23
N SER A 312 13.72 10.23 15.57
CA SER A 312 13.29 9.90 16.95
C SER A 312 13.76 8.52 17.40
N CYS A 313 13.99 7.57 16.48
CA CYS A 313 14.49 6.25 16.83
C CYS A 313 15.98 6.34 17.19
N ARG A 314 16.27 6.38 18.49
CA ARG A 314 17.63 6.46 19.02
C ARG A 314 18.01 5.11 19.61
N TYR A 315 19.07 4.53 19.03
CA TYR A 315 19.56 3.17 19.27
C TYR A 315 18.51 2.14 18.91
#